data_AF-A0A9Q5JLP5-F1
#
_entry.id   AF-A0A9Q5JLP5-F1
#
_cell.length_a   1.000
_cell.length_b   1.000
_cell.length_c   1.000
_cell.angle_alpha   90.00
_cell.angle_beta   90.00
_cell.angle_gamma   90.00
#
_symmetry.space_group_name_H-M   'P 1'
#
loop_
_entity.id
_entity.type
_entity.pdbx_description
1 polymer ?
#
loop_
_entity_poly.entity_id
_entity_poly.type
_entity_poly.pdbx_seq_one_letter_code
_entity_poly.pdbx_strand_id
1 'polypeptide(L)'
;MFEIDNVESIKQAIRVDHDFDDDLIMEVYLPGAINEIKTAVSLREEDQPFYENNGLFNLAVLNVVAHHYDNRSTTSNEQTFEVPASSVKLVQTLRSSLIKWRKDNIEVIVDEP
;
A
#
# COMPACT_ATOMS: atom_id res chain seq x y z
N MET A 1 10.07 -5.76 -13.83
CA MET A 1 9.66 -5.98 -12.43
C MET A 1 8.70 -4.84 -12.09
N PHE A 2 7.67 -5.05 -11.27
CA PHE A 2 6.79 -3.94 -10.86
C PHE A 2 7.49 -3.10 -9.80
N GLU A 3 7.49 -1.77 -9.99
CA GLU A 3 8.15 -0.79 -9.12
C GLU A 3 7.10 0.18 -8.59
N ILE A 4 6.91 0.23 -7.26
CA ILE A 4 5.85 1.01 -6.61
C ILE A 4 6.17 2.52 -6.58
N ASP A 5 7.41 2.89 -6.89
CA ASP A 5 7.94 4.25 -7.00
C ASP A 5 8.07 4.72 -8.47
N ASN A 6 7.53 3.95 -9.40
CA ASN A 6 7.53 4.26 -10.83
C ASN A 6 6.12 4.62 -11.31
N VAL A 7 5.92 5.84 -11.81
CA VAL A 7 4.61 6.35 -12.24
C VAL A 7 3.98 5.49 -13.34
N GLU A 8 4.75 4.98 -14.30
CA GLU A 8 4.24 4.11 -15.37
C GLU A 8 3.75 2.77 -14.84
N SER A 9 4.45 2.20 -13.87
CA SER A 9 4.03 0.96 -13.21
C SER A 9 2.70 1.16 -12.48
N ILE A 10 2.55 2.29 -11.77
CA ILE A 10 1.32 2.62 -11.05
C ILE A 10 0.18 2.86 -12.05
N LYS A 11 0.37 3.72 -13.07
CA LYS A 11 -0.62 3.99 -14.12
C LYS A 11 -1.13 2.72 -14.77
N GLN A 12 -0.24 1.80 -15.14
CA GLN A 12 -0.62 0.50 -15.67
C GLN A 12 -1.48 -0.32 -14.69
N ALA A 13 -1.12 -0.32 -13.39
CA ALA A 13 -1.86 -1.04 -12.37
C ALA A 13 -3.28 -0.48 -12.13
N ILE A 14 -3.42 0.86 -12.17
CA ILE A 14 -4.71 1.55 -11.95
C ILE A 14 -5.46 1.89 -13.25
N ARG A 15 -4.94 1.46 -14.42
CA ARG A 15 -5.53 1.65 -15.76
C ARG A 15 -5.67 3.11 -16.19
N VAL A 16 -4.67 3.93 -15.87
CA VAL A 16 -4.53 5.29 -16.37
C VAL A 16 -3.63 5.30 -17.60
N ASP A 17 -4.06 5.94 -18.68
CA ASP A 17 -3.39 5.95 -19.99
C ASP A 17 -2.92 7.34 -20.44
N HIS A 18 -2.86 8.28 -19.51
CA HIS A 18 -2.44 9.67 -19.74
C HIS A 18 -1.55 10.19 -18.61
N ASP A 19 -0.91 11.33 -18.83
CA ASP A 19 0.13 11.86 -17.92
C ASP A 19 -0.35 13.07 -17.09
N PHE A 20 -1.60 13.51 -17.26
CA PHE A 20 -2.13 14.73 -16.61
C PHE A 20 -2.07 14.71 -15.08
N ASP A 21 -2.13 13.53 -14.48
CA ASP A 21 -2.17 13.34 -13.04
C ASP A 21 -0.88 12.72 -12.49
N ASP A 22 0.22 12.68 -13.25
CA ASP A 22 1.47 12.02 -12.82
C ASP A 22 2.00 12.61 -11.50
N ASP A 23 2.05 13.94 -11.39
CA ASP A 23 2.47 14.62 -10.16
C ASP A 23 1.49 14.34 -9.01
N LEU A 24 0.18 14.31 -9.29
CA LEU A 24 -0.84 14.02 -8.28
C LEU A 24 -0.72 12.59 -7.75
N ILE A 25 -0.46 11.62 -8.64
CA ILE A 25 -0.24 10.22 -8.30
C ILE A 25 1.01 10.09 -7.43
N MET A 26 2.14 10.67 -7.87
CA MET A 26 3.45 10.48 -7.24
C MET A 26 3.63 11.29 -5.96
N GLU A 27 3.15 12.53 -5.91
CA GLU A 27 3.40 13.45 -4.80
C GLU A 27 2.32 13.42 -3.72
N VAL A 28 1.11 12.94 -4.04
CA VAL A 28 -0.03 12.97 -3.12
C VAL A 28 -0.59 11.57 -2.85
N TYR A 29 -1.06 10.87 -3.88
CA TYR A 29 -1.78 9.61 -3.68
C TYR A 29 -0.87 8.48 -3.21
N LEU A 30 0.26 8.28 -3.86
CA LEU A 30 1.22 7.24 -3.49
C LEU A 30 1.75 7.41 -2.05
N PRO A 31 2.33 8.56 -1.64
CA PRO A 31 2.84 8.73 -0.28
C PRO A 31 1.72 8.67 0.76
N GLY A 32 0.53 9.20 0.45
CA GLY A 32 -0.65 9.09 1.31
C GLY A 32 -1.06 7.63 1.55
N ALA A 33 -1.16 6.85 0.48
CA ALA A 33 -1.49 5.42 0.54
C ALA A 33 -0.43 4.61 1.30
N ILE A 34 0.85 4.85 1.05
CA ILE A 34 1.96 4.23 1.79
C ILE A 34 1.83 4.52 3.29
N ASN A 35 1.61 5.79 3.64
CA ASN A 35 1.48 6.21 5.03
C ASN A 35 0.24 5.59 5.69
N GLU A 36 -0.89 5.53 4.99
CA GLU A 36 -2.12 4.90 5.49
C GLU A 36 -1.89 3.42 5.81
N ILE A 37 -1.35 2.65 4.85
CA ILE A 37 -1.12 1.22 5.05
C ILE A 37 -0.06 0.97 6.14
N LYS A 38 1.04 1.73 6.18
CA LYS A 38 2.05 1.60 7.25
C LYS A 38 1.47 1.95 8.62
N THR A 39 0.67 3.01 8.73
CA THR A 39 -0.01 3.38 9.98
C THR A 39 -0.94 2.28 10.46
N ALA A 40 -1.65 1.65 9.54
CA ALA A 40 -2.51 0.52 9.88
C ALA A 40 -1.69 -0.72 10.28
N VAL A 41 -0.54 -0.99 9.68
CA VAL A 41 0.24 -2.21 9.94
C VAL A 41 1.21 -2.03 11.10
N SER A 42 2.19 -1.14 10.98
CA SER A 42 3.18 -0.78 12.00
C SER A 42 4.05 0.40 11.56
N LEU A 43 4.36 1.31 12.50
CA LEU A 43 5.26 2.45 12.29
C LEU A 43 6.64 2.27 12.95
N ARG A 44 6.95 1.09 13.50
CA ARG A 44 8.27 0.85 14.12
C ARG A 44 9.36 0.90 13.05
N GLU A 45 10.48 1.53 13.38
CA GLU A 45 11.60 1.68 12.46
C GLU A 45 12.19 0.32 12.07
N GLU A 46 12.27 -0.63 13.01
CA GLU A 46 12.77 -1.98 12.74
C GLU A 46 11.88 -2.79 11.77
N ASP A 47 10.65 -2.37 11.52
CA ASP A 47 9.76 -3.03 10.55
C ASP A 47 9.89 -2.45 9.14
N GLN A 48 10.65 -1.38 8.92
CA GLN A 48 10.75 -0.77 7.58
C GLN A 48 11.16 -1.78 6.49
N PRO A 49 12.15 -2.66 6.71
CA PRO A 49 12.53 -3.65 5.70
C PRO A 49 11.43 -4.65 5.34
N PHE A 50 10.43 -4.87 6.21
CA PHE A 50 9.30 -5.76 5.90
C PHE A 50 8.45 -5.24 4.73
N TYR A 51 8.40 -3.93 4.53
CA TYR A 51 7.61 -3.30 3.46
C TYR A 51 8.34 -3.30 2.12
N GLU A 52 9.66 -3.40 2.12
CA GLU A 52 10.49 -3.37 0.91
C GLU A 52 10.24 -4.61 0.05
N ASN A 53 9.98 -4.42 -1.25
CA ASN A 53 9.68 -5.50 -2.19
C ASN A 53 8.53 -6.45 -1.77
N ASN A 54 7.65 -5.99 -0.88
CA ASN A 54 6.55 -6.80 -0.38
C ASN A 54 5.32 -6.66 -1.29
N GLY A 55 5.06 -7.70 -2.11
CA GLY A 55 3.95 -7.67 -3.07
C GLY A 55 2.56 -7.48 -2.44
N LEU A 56 2.35 -7.97 -1.21
CA LEU A 56 1.08 -7.77 -0.49
C LEU A 56 0.92 -6.32 -0.01
N PHE A 57 2.02 -5.70 0.42
CA PHE A 57 2.05 -4.29 0.76
C PHE A 57 1.78 -3.43 -0.48
N ASN A 58 2.46 -3.71 -1.60
CA ASN A 58 2.25 -3.00 -2.86
C ASN A 58 0.79 -3.12 -3.34
N LEU A 59 0.18 -4.30 -3.24
CA LEU A 59 -1.24 -4.48 -3.57
C LEU A 59 -2.16 -3.62 -2.69
N ALA A 60 -1.90 -3.55 -1.38
CA ALA A 60 -2.69 -2.73 -0.48
C ALA A 60 -2.57 -1.23 -0.80
N VAL A 61 -1.35 -0.77 -1.07
CA VAL A 61 -1.07 0.62 -1.47
C VAL A 61 -1.78 0.96 -2.79
N LEU A 62 -1.66 0.11 -3.81
CA LEU A 62 -2.29 0.33 -5.11
C LEU A 62 -3.81 0.41 -5.03
N ASN A 63 -4.45 -0.40 -4.17
CA ASN A 63 -5.90 -0.32 -3.98
C ASN A 63 -6.33 1.04 -3.42
N VAL A 64 -5.54 1.63 -2.51
CA VAL A 64 -5.82 2.96 -1.95
C VAL A 64 -5.58 4.05 -3.01
N VAL A 65 -4.49 3.95 -3.77
CA VAL A 65 -4.21 4.88 -4.89
C VAL A 65 -5.34 4.86 -5.91
N ALA A 66 -5.75 3.67 -6.37
CA ALA A 66 -6.86 3.52 -7.31
C ALA A 66 -8.17 4.09 -6.74
N HIS A 67 -8.46 3.81 -5.47
CA HIS A 67 -9.66 4.34 -4.81
C HIS A 67 -9.70 5.87 -4.80
N HIS A 68 -8.61 6.53 -4.41
CA HIS A 68 -8.55 8.00 -4.40
C HIS A 68 -8.58 8.58 -5.82
N TYR A 69 -7.95 7.92 -6.77
CA TYR A 69 -7.95 8.35 -8.17
C TYR A 69 -9.36 8.33 -8.78
N ASP A 70 -10.11 7.26 -8.54
CA ASP A 70 -11.47 7.07 -9.07
C ASP A 70 -12.52 7.91 -8.33
N ASN A 71 -12.30 8.21 -7.03
CA ASN A 71 -13.28 8.84 -6.15
C ASN A 71 -12.80 10.20 -5.65
N ARG A 72 -12.62 11.15 -6.57
CA ARG A 72 -12.11 12.51 -6.27
C ARG A 72 -13.12 13.42 -5.57
N SER A 73 -14.40 13.15 -5.76
CA SER A 73 -15.49 13.92 -5.14
C SER A 73 -15.89 13.26 -3.82
N THR A 74 -16.18 14.09 -2.81
CA THR A 74 -16.77 13.63 -1.54
C THR A 74 -18.24 13.21 -1.69
N THR A 75 -18.84 13.48 -2.85
CA THR A 75 -20.21 13.11 -3.21
C THR A 75 -20.25 12.43 -4.58
N SER A 76 -21.15 11.47 -4.76
CA SER A 76 -21.36 10.76 -6.02
C SER A 76 -22.84 10.86 -6.42
N ASN A 77 -23.10 10.98 -7.72
CA ASN A 77 -24.46 10.89 -8.28
C ASN A 77 -24.93 9.43 -8.42
N GLU A 78 -24.00 8.48 -8.38
CA GLU A 78 -24.25 7.04 -8.41
C GLU A 78 -24.03 6.43 -7.02
N GLN A 79 -24.83 5.43 -6.66
CA GLN A 79 -24.60 4.69 -5.42
C GLN A 79 -23.33 3.85 -5.55
N THR A 80 -22.29 4.22 -4.82
CA THR A 80 -21.10 3.39 -4.66
C THR A 80 -21.37 2.33 -3.61
N PHE A 81 -21.09 1.08 -3.95
CA PHE A 81 -21.08 -0.01 -2.98
C PHE A 81 -19.66 -0.11 -2.46
N GLU A 82 -19.49 -0.12 -1.14
CA GLU A 82 -18.24 -0.62 -0.59
C GLU A 82 -17.98 -2.00 -1.19
N VAL A 83 -16.71 -2.29 -1.48
CA VAL A 83 -16.26 -3.66 -1.64
C VAL A 83 -15.77 -4.09 -0.26
N PRO A 84 -16.66 -4.53 0.65
CA PRO A 84 -16.26 -4.98 1.97
C PRO A 84 -15.39 -6.22 1.76
N ALA A 85 -14.15 -6.14 2.25
CA ALA A 85 -13.18 -7.23 2.44
C ALA A 85 -11.87 -7.18 1.62
N SER A 86 -11.55 -6.15 0.83
CA SER A 86 -10.18 -6.04 0.26
C SER A 86 -9.21 -5.37 1.24
N SER A 87 -9.37 -4.08 1.54
CA SER A 87 -8.35 -3.30 2.27
C SER A 87 -8.15 -3.76 3.71
N VAL A 88 -9.22 -3.96 4.49
CA VAL A 88 -9.11 -4.44 5.87
C VAL A 88 -8.47 -5.84 5.93
N LYS A 89 -8.87 -6.74 5.02
CA LYS A 89 -8.31 -8.09 4.96
C LYS A 89 -6.82 -8.07 4.61
N LEU A 90 -6.41 -7.22 3.65
CA LEU A 90 -5.01 -7.03 3.28
C LEU A 90 -4.20 -6.52 4.47
N VAL A 91 -4.69 -5.51 5.19
CA VAL A 91 -4.05 -4.99 6.41
C VAL A 91 -3.91 -6.07 7.48
N GLN A 92 -4.95 -6.85 7.77
CA GLN A 92 -4.86 -7.92 8.78
C GLN A 92 -3.89 -9.04 8.36
N THR A 93 -3.85 -9.34 7.06
CA THR A 93 -2.89 -10.30 6.50
C THR A 93 -1.47 -9.76 6.64
N LEU A 94 -1.23 -8.48 6.34
CA LEU A 94 0.07 -7.81 6.52
C LEU A 94 0.53 -7.83 7.99
N ARG A 95 -0.36 -7.49 8.93
CA ARG A 95 -0.07 -7.57 10.37
C ARG A 95 0.34 -8.98 10.80
N SER A 96 -0.35 -10.01 10.31
CA SER A 96 -0.03 -11.40 10.60
C SER A 96 1.31 -11.82 9.99
N SER A 97 1.58 -11.43 8.74
CA SER A 97 2.85 -11.68 8.06
C SER A 97 4.02 -10.97 8.73
N LEU A 98 3.83 -9.74 9.24
CA LEU A 98 4.84 -8.99 9.96
C LEU A 98 5.26 -9.71 11.25
N ILE A 99 4.32 -10.29 12.00
CA ILE A 99 4.65 -11.07 13.20
C ILE A 99 5.60 -12.23 12.86
N LYS A 100 5.33 -12.95 11.77
CA LYS A 100 6.22 -14.02 11.31
C LYS A 100 7.57 -13.45 10.89
N TRP A 101 7.58 -12.40 10.07
CA TRP A 101 8.82 -11.79 9.59
C TRP A 101 9.72 -11.32 10.73
N ARG A 102 9.16 -10.70 11.78
CA ARG A 102 9.93 -10.29 12.97
C ARG A 102 10.60 -11.47 13.68
N LYS A 103 9.89 -12.60 13.80
CA LYS A 103 10.48 -13.83 14.37
C LYS A 103 11.67 -14.29 13.57
N ASP A 104 11.56 -14.26 12.24
CA ASP A 104 12.58 -14.78 11.32
C ASP A 104 13.78 -13.81 11.16
N ASN A 105 13.59 -12.50 11.40
CA ASN A 105 14.59 -11.47 11.03
C ASN A 105 15.05 -10.58 12.18
N ILE A 106 14.30 -10.46 13.28
CA ILE A 106 14.67 -9.59 14.42
C ILE A 106 15.01 -10.44 15.63
N GLU A 107 14.13 -11.38 16.01
CA GLU A 107 14.35 -12.19 17.20
C GLU A 107 15.56 -13.14 17.05
N VAL A 108 15.86 -13.63 15.84
CA VAL A 108 17.05 -14.45 15.56
C VAL A 108 18.37 -13.68 15.78
N ILE A 109 18.39 -12.36 15.56
CA ILE A 109 19.61 -11.54 15.66
C ILE A 109 20.00 -11.28 17.12
N VAL A 110 19.05 -11.36 18.06
CA VAL A 110 19.31 -11.11 19.50
C VAL A 110 19.88 -12.35 20.21
N ASP A 111 19.72 -13.54 19.61
CA ASP A 111 20.09 -14.83 20.21
C ASP A 111 21.44 -15.40 19.73
N GLU A 112 22.20 -14.72 18.86
CA GLU A 112 23.57 -15.11 18.51
C GLU A 112 24.63 -14.37 19.37
N PRO A 113 25.43 -15.09 20.20
CA PRO A 113 26.44 -14.54 21.09
C PRO A 113 27.78 -14.18 20.41
#